data_AF-A0A815VS29-F1
#
_entry.id   AF-A0A815VS29-F1
#
_cell.length_a   1.000
_cell.length_b   1.000
_cell.length_c   1.000
_cell.angle_alpha   90.00
_cell.angle_beta   90.00
_cell.angle_gamma   90.00
#
_symmetry.space_group_name_H-M   'P 1'
#
loop_
_entity.id
_entity.type
_entity.pdbx_description
1 polymer ?
#
loop_
_entity_poly.entity_id
_entity_poly.type
_entity_poly.pdbx_seq_one_letter_code
_entity_poly.pdbx_strand_id
1 'polypeptide(L)'
;MVKTKTKSKKRRTYTTDKHNSKTRIDTINKVNPFDLHVNRLKHDVLGKRRNYEKGGQPLKSRSRGIEKRKRTLLKELNSVFKQNTFIDHRLGENDPTLTNDEKFMQRLIAERTKTRPGKESRYNLNDEEDLTHYGQSLSKSDELNQKPIIDEYDDDDDNNLNKGRLNSEHFFGGFKSSNDQHKPQTKQEWIDNMIKSTKLDKYERQRENEKLYDMTQTLDEQWKALSTLM
;
A
#
# COMPACT_ATOMS: atom_id res chain seq x y z
N MET A 1 50.18 8.40 -56.12
CA MET A 1 48.89 9.11 -55.95
C MET A 1 48.01 8.33 -54.99
N VAL A 2 47.85 8.77 -53.73
CA VAL A 2 46.95 8.14 -52.75
C VAL A 2 45.92 9.20 -52.36
N LYS A 3 44.66 9.01 -52.79
CA LYS A 3 43.54 9.92 -52.51
C LYS A 3 42.98 9.62 -51.11
N THR A 4 43.16 10.51 -50.14
CA THR A 4 42.48 10.43 -48.84
C THR A 4 41.13 11.16 -48.89
N LYS A 5 40.03 10.42 -48.75
CA LYS A 5 38.66 10.95 -48.67
C LYS A 5 38.45 11.70 -47.34
N THR A 6 38.16 13.00 -47.39
CA THR A 6 37.71 13.77 -46.23
C THR A 6 36.20 13.57 -46.02
N LYS A 7 35.79 12.91 -44.93
CA LYS A 7 34.37 12.80 -44.52
C LYS A 7 33.91 14.14 -43.95
N SER A 8 32.87 14.76 -44.54
CA SER A 8 32.27 15.98 -44.00
C SER A 8 31.47 15.66 -42.72
N LYS A 9 31.70 16.44 -41.66
CA LYS A 9 30.93 16.34 -40.41
C LYS A 9 29.61 17.10 -40.59
N LYS A 10 28.48 16.38 -40.63
CA LYS A 10 27.14 16.98 -40.55
C LYS A 10 27.01 17.79 -39.26
N ARG A 11 26.66 19.07 -39.38
CA ARG A 11 26.34 19.96 -38.26
C ARG A 11 25.01 19.50 -37.64
N ARG A 12 25.06 18.95 -36.44
CA ARG A 12 23.85 18.67 -35.63
C ARG A 12 23.38 20.00 -35.02
N THR A 13 22.22 20.48 -35.42
CA THR A 13 21.51 21.56 -34.73
C THR A 13 20.90 21.00 -33.45
N TYR A 14 21.52 21.29 -32.30
CA TYR A 14 21.01 20.90 -30.99
C TYR A 14 20.11 22.00 -30.43
N THR A 15 18.82 21.93 -30.72
CA THR A 15 17.77 22.63 -29.97
C THR A 15 17.19 21.70 -28.91
N THR A 16 17.99 21.24 -27.95
CA THR A 16 17.53 20.48 -26.76
C THR A 16 18.43 20.66 -25.53
N ASP A 17 19.18 21.76 -25.40
CA ASP A 17 20.14 21.97 -24.30
C ASP A 17 19.61 22.84 -23.13
N LYS A 18 18.29 23.08 -23.06
CA LYS A 18 17.68 23.85 -21.96
C LYS A 18 17.66 23.06 -20.65
N HIS A 19 17.48 21.74 -20.69
CA HIS A 19 17.43 20.91 -19.48
C HIS A 19 18.80 20.71 -18.81
N ASN A 20 19.90 20.78 -19.57
CA ASN A 20 21.27 20.62 -19.04
C ASN A 20 21.85 21.93 -18.46
N SER A 21 21.29 23.08 -18.84
CA SER A 21 21.69 24.37 -18.29
C SER A 21 21.22 24.58 -16.84
N LYS A 22 20.00 24.15 -16.51
CA LYS A 22 19.43 24.27 -15.15
C LYS A 22 20.20 23.45 -14.12
N THR A 23 20.54 22.20 -14.45
CA THR A 23 21.33 21.33 -13.57
C THR A 23 22.75 21.87 -13.34
N ARG A 24 23.36 22.52 -14.34
CA ARG A 24 24.67 23.19 -14.19
C ARG A 24 24.58 24.44 -13.31
N ILE A 25 23.51 25.24 -13.43
CA ILE A 25 23.28 26.39 -12.55
C ILE A 25 23.11 25.93 -11.09
N ASP A 26 22.42 24.81 -10.85
CA ASP A 26 22.26 24.23 -9.52
C ASP A 26 23.58 23.73 -8.92
N THR A 27 24.53 23.27 -9.75
CA THR A 27 25.89 22.90 -9.29
C THR A 27 26.81 24.10 -9.04
N ILE A 28 26.56 25.25 -9.69
CA ILE A 28 27.31 26.50 -9.51
C ILE A 28 26.79 27.29 -8.30
N ASN A 29 25.53 27.06 -7.90
CA ASN A 29 25.00 27.48 -6.60
C ASN A 29 25.61 26.64 -5.47
N LYS A 30 26.95 26.69 -5.34
CA LYS A 30 27.65 26.34 -4.10
C LYS A 30 26.92 27.07 -2.98
N VAL A 31 26.41 26.30 -2.02
CA VAL A 31 25.75 26.85 -0.84
C VAL A 31 26.70 27.90 -0.24
N ASN A 32 26.19 29.12 -0.09
CA ASN A 32 26.97 30.22 0.44
C ASN A 32 27.62 29.79 1.78
N PRO A 33 28.95 29.92 1.95
CA PRO A 33 29.63 29.52 3.18
C PRO A 33 29.08 30.25 4.42
N PHE A 34 28.55 31.46 4.28
CA PHE A 34 27.94 32.20 5.39
C PHE A 34 26.57 31.66 5.84
N ASP A 35 25.91 30.85 5.01
CA ASP A 35 24.65 30.19 5.37
C ASP A 35 24.86 28.90 6.18
N LEU A 36 26.12 28.47 6.32
CA LEU A 36 26.51 27.24 7.01
C LEU A 36 27.18 27.57 8.35
N HIS A 37 26.67 26.99 9.43
CA HIS A 37 27.33 27.01 10.73
C HIS A 37 27.99 25.66 10.98
N VAL A 38 29.32 25.61 10.93
CA VAL A 38 30.11 24.39 11.07
C VAL A 38 30.82 24.38 12.42
N ASN A 39 30.60 23.33 13.20
CA ASN A 39 31.36 23.09 14.43
C ASN A 39 32.63 22.31 14.11
N ARG A 40 33.78 22.77 14.63
CA ARG A 40 35.06 22.08 14.45
C ARG A 40 35.10 20.83 15.32
N LEU A 41 35.49 19.71 14.71
CA LEU A 41 35.75 18.47 15.42
C LEU A 41 37.05 18.61 16.23
N LYS A 42 37.04 18.15 17.49
CA LYS A 42 38.24 18.19 18.35
C LYS A 42 39.24 17.07 18.00
N HIS A 43 38.76 15.87 17.69
CA HIS A 43 39.57 14.70 17.34
C HIS A 43 38.83 13.84 16.31
N ASP A 44 39.56 13.25 15.37
CA ASP A 44 38.98 12.37 14.35
C ASP A 44 38.70 10.98 14.94
N VAL A 45 37.52 10.43 14.66
CA VAL A 45 37.09 9.11 15.17
C VAL A 45 36.72 8.25 13.98
N LEU A 46 37.50 7.18 13.77
CA LEU A 46 37.27 6.23 12.68
C LEU A 46 35.89 5.56 12.81
N GLY A 47 35.17 5.43 11.69
CA GLY A 47 33.87 4.75 11.63
C GLY A 47 32.64 5.61 11.94
N LYS A 48 32.81 6.88 12.34
CA LYS A 48 31.66 7.77 12.62
C LYS A 48 31.13 8.40 11.32
N ARG A 49 29.94 7.99 10.87
CA ARG A 49 29.25 8.64 9.75
C ARG A 49 28.84 10.07 10.16
N ARG A 50 29.46 11.09 9.55
CA ARG A 50 29.10 12.49 9.78
C ARG A 50 27.90 12.88 8.91
N ASN A 51 26.70 12.76 9.45
CA ASN A 51 25.50 13.33 8.82
C ASN A 51 25.56 14.87 8.73
N TYR A 52 26.48 15.51 9.48
CA TYR A 52 26.58 16.96 9.66
C TYR A 52 27.84 17.58 9.01
N GLU A 53 28.50 16.94 8.05
CA GLU A 53 29.70 17.54 7.40
C GLU A 53 29.41 18.91 6.76
N LYS A 54 28.15 19.16 6.37
CA LYS A 54 27.72 20.44 5.80
C LYS A 54 27.35 21.50 6.84
N GLY A 55 27.49 21.22 8.14
CA GLY A 55 27.08 22.13 9.21
C GLY A 55 25.56 22.32 9.32
N GLY A 56 25.13 23.05 10.34
CA GLY A 56 23.76 23.53 10.44
C GLY A 56 23.50 24.65 9.43
N GLN A 57 22.23 24.90 9.08
CA GLN A 57 21.81 26.01 8.22
C GLN A 57 20.96 27.01 9.01
N PRO A 58 21.56 27.95 9.77
CA PRO A 58 20.82 28.83 10.67
C PRO A 58 19.78 29.68 9.94
N LEU A 59 20.12 30.21 8.76
CA LEU A 59 19.24 31.08 8.01
C LEU A 59 17.97 30.36 7.54
N LYS A 60 18.10 29.11 7.06
CA LYS A 60 16.95 28.27 6.69
C LYS A 60 16.11 27.86 7.90
N SER A 61 16.75 27.60 9.04
CA SER A 61 16.04 27.32 10.29
C SER A 61 15.23 28.55 10.75
N ARG A 62 15.84 29.74 10.69
CA ARG A 62 15.20 31.02 11.03
C ARG A 62 14.03 31.31 10.08
N SER A 63 14.19 31.12 8.76
CA SER A 63 13.12 31.36 7.79
C SER A 63 11.94 30.41 8.03
N ARG A 64 12.20 29.12 8.26
CA ARG A 64 11.17 28.14 8.67
C ARG A 64 10.45 28.54 9.95
N GLY A 65 11.17 29.05 10.95
CA GLY A 65 10.57 29.56 12.19
C GLY A 65 9.64 30.75 11.95
N ILE A 66 10.05 31.70 11.10
CA ILE A 66 9.22 32.84 10.69
C ILE A 66 7.99 32.37 9.92
N GLU A 67 8.14 31.44 8.99
CA GLU A 67 7.04 30.85 8.22
C GLU A 67 6.03 30.14 9.14
N LYS A 68 6.52 29.41 10.16
CA LYS A 68 5.66 28.80 11.18
C LYS A 68 4.85 29.85 11.93
N ARG A 69 5.47 30.95 12.40
CA ARG A 69 4.75 32.06 13.07
C ARG A 69 3.73 32.73 12.15
N LYS A 70 4.06 32.91 10.87
CA LYS A 70 3.12 33.44 9.86
C LYS A 70 1.93 32.50 9.64
N ARG A 71 2.12 31.19 9.79
CA ARG A 71 1.04 30.19 9.66
C ARG A 71 0.19 30.03 10.92
N THR A 72 0.75 30.27 12.11
CA THR A 72 0.04 30.12 13.39
C THR A 72 -0.30 31.49 14.00
N LEU A 73 0.66 32.15 14.64
CA LEU A 73 0.47 33.40 15.40
C LEU A 73 -0.15 34.53 14.58
N LEU A 74 0.24 34.68 13.32
CA LEU A 74 -0.35 35.71 12.46
C LEU A 74 -1.83 35.42 12.17
N LYS A 75 -2.20 34.15 11.98
CA LYS A 75 -3.60 33.78 11.79
C LYS A 75 -4.39 34.00 13.07
N GLU A 76 -3.81 33.63 14.22
CA GLU A 76 -4.39 33.84 15.54
C GLU A 76 -4.63 35.33 15.80
N LEU A 77 -3.61 36.19 15.59
CA LEU A 77 -3.73 37.64 15.71
C LEU A 77 -4.83 38.22 14.83
N ASN A 78 -4.91 37.78 13.57
CA ASN A 78 -5.97 38.20 12.64
C ASN A 78 -7.37 37.71 13.07
N SER A 79 -7.45 36.70 13.93
CA SER A 79 -8.70 36.19 14.49
C SER A 79 -9.05 36.75 15.87
N VAL A 80 -8.14 37.45 16.56
CA VAL A 80 -8.38 37.97 17.93
C VAL A 80 -9.64 38.86 17.99
N PHE A 81 -9.86 39.70 16.98
CA PHE A 81 -11.03 40.59 16.92
C PHE A 81 -12.21 39.99 16.15
N LYS A 82 -12.15 38.71 15.76
CA LYS A 82 -13.22 38.02 15.04
C LYS A 82 -13.99 37.13 16.01
N GLN A 83 -15.31 37.34 16.07
CA GLN A 83 -16.20 36.53 16.91
C GLN A 83 -16.75 35.30 16.17
N ASN A 84 -16.68 35.28 14.84
CA ASN A 84 -17.22 34.20 14.03
C ASN A 84 -16.15 33.12 13.81
N THR A 85 -16.40 31.92 14.33
CA THR A 85 -15.56 30.74 14.11
C THR A 85 -16.36 29.68 13.35
N PHE A 86 -15.74 29.06 12.34
CA PHE A 86 -16.33 27.92 11.65
C PHE A 86 -15.95 26.65 12.40
N ILE A 87 -16.94 25.93 12.91
CA ILE A 87 -16.76 24.66 13.62
C ILE A 87 -17.14 23.52 12.66
N ASP A 88 -16.18 22.67 12.30
CA ASP A 88 -16.39 21.56 11.39
C ASP A 88 -16.79 20.29 12.14
N HIS A 89 -18.09 19.97 12.12
CA HIS A 89 -18.66 18.76 12.74
C HIS A 89 -18.77 17.57 11.78
N ARG A 90 -18.28 17.64 10.53
CA ARG A 90 -18.55 16.61 9.51
C ARG A 90 -17.96 15.24 9.81
N LEU A 91 -16.82 15.20 10.49
CA LEU A 91 -16.10 13.96 10.80
C LEU A 91 -16.07 13.64 12.30
N GLY A 92 -16.55 14.54 13.16
CA GLY A 92 -16.54 14.38 14.62
C GLY A 92 -15.16 14.21 15.29
N GLU A 93 -14.06 14.19 14.54
CA GLU A 93 -12.72 13.88 15.05
C GLU A 93 -12.25 14.87 16.14
N ASN A 94 -12.54 16.15 15.93
CA ASN A 94 -12.20 17.24 16.85
C ASN A 94 -13.26 17.48 17.93
N ASP A 95 -14.36 16.73 17.93
CA ASP A 95 -15.42 16.89 18.93
C ASP A 95 -15.02 16.12 20.21
N PRO A 96 -14.89 16.80 21.37
CA PRO A 96 -14.57 16.14 22.63
C PRO A 96 -15.77 15.38 23.23
N THR A 97 -17.00 15.60 22.73
CA THR A 97 -18.21 14.96 23.28
C THR A 97 -18.42 13.53 22.76
N LEU A 98 -17.82 13.19 21.62
CA LEU A 98 -17.96 11.88 20.98
C LEU A 98 -16.96 10.87 21.54
N THR A 99 -17.44 9.65 21.77
CA THR A 99 -16.60 8.50 22.12
C THR A 99 -15.75 8.09 20.91
N ASN A 100 -14.59 7.47 21.15
CA ASN A 100 -13.71 7.02 20.06
C ASN A 100 -14.46 6.14 19.04
N ASP A 101 -15.33 5.25 19.51
CA ASP A 101 -16.13 4.37 18.66
C ASP A 101 -17.09 5.16 17.76
N GLU A 102 -17.72 6.19 18.31
CA GLU A 102 -18.61 7.08 17.55
C GLU A 102 -17.85 7.87 16.49
N LYS A 103 -16.60 8.29 16.78
CA LYS A 103 -15.71 8.94 15.80
C LYS A 103 -15.35 8.00 14.65
N PHE A 104 -15.06 6.73 14.96
CA PHE A 104 -14.81 5.71 13.93
C PHE A 104 -16.05 5.45 13.07
N MET A 105 -17.24 5.38 13.69
CA MET A 105 -18.50 5.20 12.98
C MET A 105 -18.80 6.37 12.04
N GLN A 106 -18.62 7.62 12.48
CA GLN A 106 -18.82 8.79 11.64
C GLN A 106 -17.83 8.84 10.45
N ARG A 107 -16.56 8.48 10.69
CA ARG A 107 -15.57 8.35 9.62
C ARG A 107 -15.98 7.29 8.60
N LEU A 108 -16.44 6.12 9.06
CA LEU A 108 -16.90 5.03 8.20
C LEU A 108 -18.13 5.44 7.36
N ILE A 109 -19.07 6.19 7.94
CA ILE A 109 -20.23 6.73 7.23
C ILE A 109 -19.79 7.75 6.17
N ALA A 110 -18.90 8.68 6.52
CA ALA A 110 -18.36 9.66 5.59
C ALA A 110 -17.61 9.01 4.42
N GLU A 111 -16.81 7.97 4.70
CA GLU A 111 -16.13 7.19 3.67
C GLU A 111 -17.12 6.46 2.76
N ARG A 112 -18.09 5.72 3.32
CA ARG A 112 -19.13 5.03 2.55
C ARG A 112 -19.97 5.98 1.69
N THR A 113 -20.27 7.17 2.20
CA THR A 113 -21.04 8.18 1.44
C THR A 113 -20.23 8.90 0.37
N LYS A 114 -18.89 8.81 0.41
CA LYS A 114 -17.97 9.30 -0.64
C LYS A 114 -17.73 8.23 -1.70
N THR A 115 -17.65 6.95 -1.31
CA THR A 115 -17.35 5.83 -2.21
C THR A 115 -18.58 5.25 -2.89
N ARG A 116 -19.80 5.58 -2.44
CA ARG A 116 -21.05 5.22 -3.14
C ARG A 116 -21.07 5.84 -4.55
N PRO A 117 -21.11 5.03 -5.62
CA PRO A 117 -20.98 5.47 -7.02
C PRO A 117 -22.23 6.19 -7.59
N GLY A 118 -23.10 6.77 -6.75
CA GLY A 118 -24.38 7.39 -7.17
C GLY A 118 -24.46 8.91 -7.01
N LYS A 119 -23.40 9.60 -6.55
CA LYS A 119 -23.46 11.06 -6.30
C LYS A 119 -23.03 11.94 -7.48
N GLU A 120 -22.32 11.38 -8.47
CA GLU A 120 -22.03 12.07 -9.74
C GLU A 120 -23.29 12.22 -10.61
N SER A 121 -24.33 11.41 -10.34
CA SER A 121 -25.57 11.30 -11.14
C SER A 121 -26.75 12.15 -10.63
N ARG A 122 -26.57 13.08 -9.69
CA ARG A 122 -27.72 13.90 -9.21
C ARG A 122 -28.22 14.92 -10.24
N TYR A 123 -27.48 15.13 -11.32
CA TYR A 123 -27.84 16.05 -12.41
C TYR A 123 -27.77 15.39 -13.79
N ASN A 124 -27.54 14.08 -13.88
CA ASN A 124 -27.57 13.36 -15.14
C ASN A 124 -29.01 12.89 -15.42
N LEU A 125 -29.84 13.79 -15.99
CA LEU A 125 -31.23 13.53 -16.40
C LEU A 125 -31.33 12.65 -17.67
N ASN A 126 -30.21 12.07 -18.12
CA ASN A 126 -30.11 11.38 -19.41
C ASN A 126 -29.86 9.88 -19.26
N ASP A 127 -29.88 9.35 -18.03
CA ASP A 127 -29.84 7.91 -17.82
C ASP A 127 -31.28 7.38 -17.82
N GLU A 128 -31.53 6.45 -18.73
CA GLU A 128 -32.76 5.70 -18.97
C GLU A 128 -33.25 5.02 -17.68
N GLU A 129 -33.92 5.75 -16.80
CA GLU A 129 -34.74 5.14 -15.75
C GLU A 129 -35.94 4.49 -16.44
N ASP A 130 -35.84 3.18 -16.65
CA ASP A 130 -36.95 2.33 -17.07
C ASP A 130 -38.18 2.65 -16.22
N LEU A 131 -39.28 3.00 -16.89
CA LEU A 131 -40.54 3.36 -16.24
C LEU A 131 -41.04 2.17 -15.41
N THR A 132 -41.00 2.32 -14.07
CA THR A 132 -41.46 1.28 -13.12
C THR A 132 -42.84 1.64 -12.56
N HIS A 133 -43.73 0.66 -12.45
CA HIS A 133 -45.03 0.79 -11.75
C HIS A 133 -45.14 -0.35 -10.73
N TYR A 134 -45.39 -0.02 -9.45
CA TYR A 134 -45.35 -0.97 -8.31
C TYR A 134 -44.06 -1.78 -8.18
N GLY A 135 -42.92 -1.24 -8.62
CA GLY A 135 -41.61 -1.90 -8.48
C GLY A 135 -41.31 -2.96 -9.55
N GLN A 136 -42.09 -3.02 -10.63
CA GLN A 136 -41.76 -3.82 -11.82
C GLN A 136 -41.51 -2.91 -13.02
N SER A 137 -40.46 -3.22 -13.79
CA SER A 137 -40.09 -2.51 -15.02
C SER A 137 -41.04 -2.89 -16.17
N LEU A 138 -41.65 -1.89 -16.81
CA LEU A 138 -42.61 -2.08 -17.91
C LEU A 138 -41.96 -2.56 -19.21
N SER A 139 -40.63 -2.51 -19.34
CA SER A 139 -39.91 -3.05 -20.51
C SER A 139 -39.87 -4.59 -20.52
N LYS A 140 -40.09 -5.25 -19.38
CA LYS A 140 -40.01 -6.72 -19.23
C LYS A 140 -41.31 -7.45 -19.58
N SER A 141 -42.45 -6.75 -19.66
CA SER A 141 -43.75 -7.40 -19.96
C SER A 141 -43.87 -7.93 -21.39
N ASP A 142 -43.05 -7.47 -22.33
CA ASP A 142 -43.04 -7.98 -23.71
C ASP A 142 -42.20 -9.27 -23.88
N GLU A 143 -41.16 -9.47 -23.07
CA GLU A 143 -40.27 -10.65 -23.16
C GLU A 143 -40.89 -11.94 -22.57
N LEU A 144 -41.87 -11.83 -21.66
CA LEU A 144 -42.53 -13.00 -21.04
C LEU A 144 -43.39 -13.83 -22.02
N ASN A 145 -43.67 -13.30 -23.22
CA ASN A 145 -44.41 -14.04 -24.26
C ASN A 145 -43.50 -14.77 -25.26
N GLN A 146 -42.17 -14.66 -25.14
CA GLN A 146 -41.23 -15.26 -26.09
C GLN A 146 -39.98 -15.80 -25.38
N LYS A 147 -40.03 -17.04 -24.86
CA LYS A 147 -39.17 -18.15 -25.31
C LYS A 147 -39.09 -19.31 -24.32
N PRO A 148 -38.73 -20.51 -24.84
CA PRO A 148 -39.12 -21.80 -24.27
C PRO A 148 -38.09 -22.37 -23.31
N ILE A 149 -38.58 -23.32 -22.53
CA ILE A 149 -37.89 -24.28 -21.67
C ILE A 149 -36.74 -24.94 -22.45
N ILE A 150 -35.50 -24.87 -21.94
CA ILE A 150 -34.41 -25.79 -22.31
C ILE A 150 -33.53 -26.05 -21.08
N ASP A 151 -33.37 -27.35 -20.82
CA ASP A 151 -32.68 -28.06 -19.76
C ASP A 151 -31.13 -28.00 -19.81
N GLU A 152 -30.56 -28.34 -18.64
CA GLU A 152 -29.43 -29.25 -18.39
C GLU A 152 -27.95 -28.94 -18.75
N TYR A 153 -27.15 -29.10 -17.68
CA TYR A 153 -25.75 -29.54 -17.56
C TYR A 153 -24.61 -28.72 -18.19
N ASP A 154 -23.72 -28.20 -17.33
CA ASP A 154 -22.30 -28.57 -17.45
C ASP A 154 -21.58 -28.47 -16.09
N ASP A 155 -20.77 -29.50 -15.85
CA ASP A 155 -19.99 -29.86 -14.67
C ASP A 155 -18.59 -29.25 -14.78
N ASP A 156 -18.04 -28.68 -13.71
CA ASP A 156 -16.58 -28.55 -13.53
C ASP A 156 -16.25 -28.01 -12.12
N ASP A 157 -16.11 -29.00 -11.23
CA ASP A 157 -15.61 -28.96 -9.87
C ASP A 157 -14.08 -28.77 -9.85
N ASP A 158 -13.56 -27.54 -9.68
CA ASP A 158 -12.12 -27.36 -9.39
C ASP A 158 -11.69 -26.01 -8.77
N ASN A 159 -12.55 -25.34 -7.99
CA ASN A 159 -12.19 -24.02 -7.41
C ASN A 159 -12.47 -23.83 -5.91
N ASN A 160 -12.83 -24.87 -5.15
CA ASN A 160 -13.34 -24.68 -3.78
C ASN A 160 -12.43 -25.13 -2.63
N LEU A 161 -11.23 -25.69 -2.88
CA LEU A 161 -10.43 -26.28 -1.80
C LEU A 161 -9.40 -25.36 -1.11
N ASN A 162 -9.37 -24.05 -1.42
CA ASN A 162 -8.40 -23.10 -0.83
C ASN A 162 -9.03 -21.92 -0.07
N LYS A 163 -10.35 -21.87 0.12
CA LYS A 163 -11.03 -20.72 0.73
C LYS A 163 -11.06 -20.72 2.27
N GLY A 164 -10.75 -21.85 2.90
CA GLY A 164 -10.89 -22.03 4.36
C GLY A 164 -9.66 -21.71 5.21
N ARG A 165 -8.44 -21.63 4.64
CA ARG A 165 -7.20 -21.51 5.42
C ARG A 165 -6.50 -20.15 5.33
N LEU A 166 -7.00 -19.22 4.53
CA LEU A 166 -6.34 -17.94 4.22
C LEU A 166 -6.96 -16.71 4.89
N ASN A 167 -8.08 -16.85 5.62
CA ASN A 167 -8.91 -15.70 5.97
C ASN A 167 -9.03 -15.33 7.46
N SER A 168 -8.36 -16.01 8.39
CA SER A 168 -8.49 -15.65 9.83
C SER A 168 -7.22 -15.14 10.50
N GLU A 169 -6.02 -15.62 10.13
CA GLU A 169 -4.81 -15.33 10.92
C GLU A 169 -3.79 -14.40 10.27
N HIS A 170 -3.94 -14.05 8.99
CA HIS A 170 -2.94 -13.25 8.27
C HIS A 170 -3.42 -11.87 7.78
N PHE A 171 -4.73 -11.63 7.70
CA PHE A 171 -5.27 -10.37 7.17
C PHE A 171 -5.97 -9.48 8.19
N PHE A 172 -6.22 -9.96 9.41
CA PHE A 172 -6.81 -9.16 10.48
C PHE A 172 -5.82 -9.11 11.65
N GLY A 173 -5.32 -7.91 11.95
CA GLY A 173 -4.40 -7.64 13.06
C GLY A 173 -5.01 -8.04 14.39
N GLY A 174 -4.83 -9.31 14.75
CA GLY A 174 -5.29 -9.93 15.97
C GLY A 174 -4.65 -9.26 17.18
N PHE A 175 -5.44 -8.39 17.82
CA PHE A 175 -5.29 -7.93 19.18
C PHE A 175 -5.41 -9.15 20.12
N LYS A 176 -4.35 -9.95 20.24
CA LYS A 176 -4.20 -10.85 21.39
C LYS A 176 -3.64 -10.01 22.53
N SER A 177 -4.51 -9.69 23.47
CA SER A 177 -4.15 -9.24 24.80
C SER A 177 -3.36 -10.35 25.48
N SER A 178 -2.07 -10.39 25.21
CA SER A 178 -1.10 -11.16 25.98
C SER A 178 -0.09 -10.15 26.45
N ASN A 179 -0.17 -9.90 27.75
CA ASN A 179 0.59 -8.91 28.51
C ASN A 179 2.04 -9.37 28.69
N ASP A 180 2.70 -9.74 27.59
CA ASP A 180 4.09 -10.19 27.58
C ASP A 180 4.98 -9.16 26.91
N GLN A 181 5.98 -8.74 27.67
CA GLN A 181 7.00 -7.74 27.37
C GLN A 181 8.00 -8.25 26.32
N HIS A 182 7.53 -8.74 25.19
CA HIS A 182 8.39 -9.08 24.08
C HIS A 182 8.70 -7.82 23.28
N LYS A 183 9.94 -7.34 23.41
CA LYS A 183 10.52 -6.38 22.46
C LYS A 183 10.18 -6.83 21.04
N PRO A 184 9.80 -5.91 20.13
CA PRO A 184 9.52 -6.28 18.75
C PRO A 184 10.75 -7.01 18.21
N GLN A 185 10.55 -8.26 17.77
CA GLN A 185 11.63 -9.06 17.19
C GLN A 185 12.28 -8.27 16.05
N THR A 186 13.60 -8.30 15.98
CA THR A 186 14.30 -7.71 14.84
C THR A 186 13.90 -8.45 13.57
N LYS A 187 13.91 -7.77 12.41
CA LYS A 187 13.58 -8.40 11.12
C LYS A 187 14.40 -9.68 10.88
N GLN A 188 15.64 -9.72 11.36
CA GLN A 188 16.50 -10.89 11.27
C GLN A 188 15.97 -12.07 12.08
N GLU A 189 15.63 -11.87 13.35
CA GLU A 189 15.04 -12.92 14.20
C GLU A 189 13.72 -13.44 13.64
N TRP A 190 12.89 -12.55 13.09
CA TRP A 190 11.64 -12.95 12.45
C TRP A 190 11.88 -13.84 11.22
N ILE A 191 12.84 -13.47 10.35
CA ILE A 191 13.22 -14.28 9.19
C ILE A 191 13.77 -15.63 9.63
N ASP A 192 14.63 -15.67 10.65
CA ASP A 192 15.23 -16.92 11.14
C ASP A 192 14.17 -17.87 11.74
N ASN A 193 13.21 -17.34 12.49
CA ASN A 193 12.10 -18.12 13.03
C ASN A 193 11.17 -18.65 11.93
N MET A 194 10.88 -17.82 10.92
CA MET A 194 10.10 -18.23 9.75
C MET A 194 10.81 -19.34 8.95
N ILE A 195 12.13 -19.23 8.74
CA ILE A 195 12.92 -20.27 8.06
C ILE A 195 12.95 -21.57 8.87
N LYS A 196 13.07 -21.49 10.20
CA LYS A 196 13.07 -22.67 11.07
C LYS A 196 11.73 -23.41 11.01
N SER A 197 10.61 -22.69 11.13
CA SER A 197 9.28 -23.29 11.03
C SER A 197 9.04 -23.93 9.66
N THR A 198 9.32 -23.22 8.57
CA THR A 198 9.12 -23.77 7.22
C THR A 198 10.00 -24.99 6.90
N LYS A 199 11.22 -25.05 7.46
CA LYS A 199 12.09 -26.24 7.34
C LYS A 199 11.56 -27.42 8.15
N LEU A 200 11.04 -27.17 9.35
CA LEU A 200 10.45 -28.20 10.21
C LEU A 200 9.21 -28.81 9.55
N ASP A 201 8.30 -27.98 9.05
CA ASP A 201 7.10 -28.44 8.33
C ASP A 201 7.45 -29.28 7.10
N LYS A 202 8.48 -28.88 6.33
CA LYS A 202 8.95 -29.65 5.17
C LYS A 202 9.50 -31.01 5.61
N TYR A 203 10.28 -31.05 6.67
CA TYR A 203 10.84 -32.30 7.21
C TYR A 203 9.74 -33.23 7.72
N GLU A 204 8.73 -32.71 8.40
CA GLU A 204 7.59 -33.50 8.89
C GLU A 204 6.80 -34.12 7.74
N ARG A 205 6.50 -33.36 6.68
CA ARG A 205 5.84 -33.87 5.48
C ARG A 205 6.66 -34.97 4.80
N GLN A 206 7.97 -34.79 4.70
CA GLN A 206 8.84 -35.80 4.13
C GLN A 206 8.81 -37.08 4.96
N ARG A 207 8.91 -36.97 6.29
CA ARG A 207 8.85 -38.12 7.21
C ARG A 207 7.50 -38.85 7.13
N GLU A 208 6.40 -38.12 6.99
CA GLU A 208 5.07 -38.72 6.79
C GLU A 208 4.98 -39.47 5.48
N ASN A 209 5.52 -38.90 4.39
CA ASN A 209 5.57 -39.57 3.09
C ASN A 209 6.44 -40.82 3.12
N GLU A 210 7.60 -40.79 3.78
CA GLU A 210 8.48 -41.96 3.94
C GLU A 210 7.77 -43.08 4.72
N LYS A 211 7.10 -42.75 5.83
CA LYS A 211 6.30 -43.73 6.58
C LYS A 211 5.17 -44.34 5.75
N LEU A 212 4.49 -43.52 4.95
CA LEU A 212 3.44 -43.97 4.06
C LEU A 212 4.01 -44.90 2.98
N TYR A 213 5.16 -44.53 2.40
CA TYR A 213 5.86 -45.34 1.42
C TYR A 213 6.27 -46.71 1.98
N ASP A 214 6.90 -46.73 3.16
CA ASP A 214 7.28 -47.98 3.85
C ASP A 214 6.05 -48.86 4.12
N MET A 215 4.94 -48.27 4.58
CA MET A 215 3.70 -49.00 4.80
C MET A 215 3.15 -49.57 3.48
N THR A 216 3.15 -48.80 2.40
CA THR A 216 2.70 -49.30 1.08
C THR A 216 3.58 -50.44 0.57
N GLN A 217 4.90 -50.36 0.71
CA GLN A 217 5.79 -51.45 0.33
C GLN A 217 5.51 -52.72 1.14
N THR A 218 5.32 -52.59 2.46
CA THR A 218 5.03 -53.76 3.31
C THR A 218 3.72 -54.43 2.94
N LEU A 219 2.69 -53.65 2.59
CA LEU A 219 1.40 -54.17 2.12
C LEU A 219 1.53 -54.84 0.74
N ASP A 220 2.28 -54.24 -0.19
CA ASP A 220 2.53 -54.82 -1.51
C ASP A 220 3.31 -56.13 -1.42
N GLU A 221 4.29 -56.24 -0.52
CA GLU A 221 5.03 -57.47 -0.26
C GLU A 221 4.14 -58.56 0.32
N GLN A 222 3.30 -58.23 1.31
CA GLN A 222 2.33 -59.15 1.89
C GLN A 222 1.32 -59.62 0.86
N TRP A 223 0.83 -58.72 0.01
CA TRP A 223 -0.08 -59.06 -1.08
C TRP A 223 0.57 -59.99 -2.10
N LYS A 224 1.80 -59.69 -2.55
CA LYS A 224 2.56 -60.56 -3.46
C LYS A 224 2.74 -61.96 -2.87
N ALA A 225 3.11 -62.06 -1.59
CA ALA A 225 3.24 -63.34 -0.90
C ALA A 225 1.93 -64.15 -0.87
N LEU A 226 0.79 -63.50 -0.59
CA LEU A 226 -0.53 -64.14 -0.64
C LEU A 226 -0.93 -64.56 -2.06
N SER A 227 -0.70 -63.69 -3.06
CA SER A 227 -1.04 -63.96 -4.46
C SER A 227 -0.21 -65.08 -5.09
N THR A 228 0.98 -65.37 -4.54
CA THR A 228 1.84 -66.46 -5.03
C THR A 228 1.45 -67.81 -4.39
N LEU A 229 0.72 -67.78 -3.26
CA LEU A 229 0.30 -68.97 -2.52
C LEU A 229 -1.09 -69.49 -2.94
N MET A 230 -1.90 -68.65 -3.61
CA MET A 230 -3.15 -69.03 -4.30
C MET A 230 -2.88 -69.36 -5.76
#